data_AF-A0A5K1KG53-F1
#
_entry.id   AF-A0A5K1KG53-F1
#
_cell.length_a   1.000
_cell.length_b   1.000
_cell.length_c   1.000
_cell.angle_alpha   90.00
_cell.angle_beta   90.00
_cell.angle_gamma   90.00
#
_symmetry.space_group_name_H-M   'P 1'
#
loop_
_entity.id
_entity.type
_entity.pdbx_description
1 polymer ?
#
loop_
_entity_poly.entity_id
_entity_poly.type
_entity_poly.pdbx_seq_one_letter_code
_entity_poly.pdbx_strand_id
1 'polypeptide(L)' 'MSFAGDKLYNDYLRRNMGKFTTKVKVREIMPHLPCLTQSDKEEIEAKREQAGNYNAMQLLVDCLKRRENWSEEFISALRA' A
#
# COMPACT_ATOMS: atom_id res chain seq x y z
N MET A 1 3.00 -14.04 -7.60
CA MET A 1 1.90 -13.14 -8.01
C MET A 1 0.61 -13.92 -7.98
N SER A 2 -0.38 -13.45 -7.20
CA SER A 2 -1.72 -14.04 -7.19
C SER A 2 -2.61 -13.27 -8.18
N PHE A 3 -3.41 -14.00 -8.98
CA PHE A 3 -4.37 -13.43 -9.93
C PHE A 3 -5.27 -12.36 -9.28
N ALA A 4 -5.66 -12.57 -8.02
CA ALA A 4 -6.47 -11.62 -7.26
C ALA A 4 -5.72 -10.31 -6.98
N GLY A 5 -4.44 -10.37 -6.64
CA GLY A 5 -3.61 -9.20 -6.38
C GLY A 5 -3.38 -8.36 -7.63
N ASP A 6 -3.07 -9.00 -8.76
CA ASP A 6 -2.87 -8.29 -10.02
C ASP A 6 -4.14 -7.60 -10.51
N LYS A 7 -5.30 -8.26 -10.34
CA LYS A 7 -6.59 -7.68 -10.66
C LYS A 7 -6.91 -6.48 -9.76
N LEU A 8 -6.69 -6.60 -8.45
CA LEU A 8 -6.93 -5.52 -7.49
C LEU A 8 -6.05 -4.30 -7.80
N TYR A 9 -4.78 -4.51 -8.16
CA TYR A 9 -3.88 -3.44 -8.56
C TYR A 9 -4.30 -2.76 -9.86
N ASN A 10 -4.47 -3.54 -10.94
CA ASN A 10 -4.69 -3.01 -12.28
C ASN A 10 -6.09 -2.42 -12.47
N ASP A 11 -7.12 -3.06 -11.91
CA ASP A 11 -8.51 -2.65 -12.11
C ASP A 11 -8.96 -1.59 -11.10
N TYR A 12 -8.45 -1.65 -9.86
CA TYR A 12 -8.93 -0.79 -8.77
C TYR A 12 -7.90 0.24 -8.32
N LEU A 13 -6.75 -0.19 -7.76
CA LEU A 13 -5.82 0.74 -7.11
C LEU A 13 -5.22 1.75 -8.07
N ARG A 14 -4.71 1.29 -9.22
CA ARG A 14 -4.06 2.17 -10.19
C ARG A 14 -5.00 3.27 -10.72
N ARG A 15 -6.27 2.92 -10.98
CA ARG A 15 -7.28 3.85 -11.51
C ARG A 15 -7.83 4.80 -10.45
N ASN A 16 -7.90 4.35 -9.20
CA ASN A 16 -8.47 5.12 -8.10
C ASN A 16 -7.42 5.71 -7.15
N MET A 17 -6.13 5.65 -7.48
CA MET A 17 -5.03 6.01 -6.57
C MET A 17 -5.18 7.42 -5.98
N GLY A 18 -5.63 8.41 -6.78
CA GLY A 18 -5.90 9.77 -6.28
C GLY A 18 -7.04 9.84 -5.25
N LYS A 19 -8.11 9.06 -5.44
CA LYS A 19 -9.21 8.95 -4.46
C LYS A 19 -8.80 8.15 -3.23
N PHE A 20 -7.89 7.19 -3.42
CA PHE A 20 -7.40 6.34 -2.35
C PHE A 20 -6.48 7.11 -1.41
N THR A 21 -5.53 7.85 -1.98
CA THR A 21 -4.54 8.67 -1.26
C THR A 21 -5.13 9.88 -0.55
N THR A 22 -6.36 10.28 -0.87
CA THR A 22 -7.09 11.34 -0.16
C THR A 22 -7.88 10.81 1.04
N LYS A 23 -8.30 9.53 1.00
CA LYS A 23 -9.06 8.89 2.09
C LYS A 23 -8.20 8.09 3.06
N VAL A 24 -7.10 7.52 2.58
CA VAL A 24 -6.23 6.63 3.34
C VAL A 24 -4.86 7.28 3.52
N LYS A 25 -4.44 7.43 4.77
CA LYS A 25 -3.08 7.86 5.08
C LYS A 25 -2.16 6.65 5.18
N VAL A 26 -0.99 6.77 4.55
CA VAL A 26 0.02 5.71 4.58
C VAL A 26 0.44 5.34 6.02
N ARG A 27 0.55 6.35 6.90
CA ARG A 27 0.85 6.13 8.33
C ARG A 27 -0.24 5.35 9.08
N GLU A 28 -1.50 5.49 8.69
CA GLU A 28 -2.61 4.80 9.35
C GLU A 28 -2.66 3.32 8.92
N ILE A 29 -2.41 3.03 7.64
CA ILE A 29 -2.48 1.65 7.12
C ILE A 29 -1.21 0.82 7.35
N MET A 30 -0.03 1.44 7.38
CA MET A 30 1.27 0.75 7.54
C MET A 30 1.36 -0.19 8.76
N PRO A 31 0.86 0.16 9.96
CA PRO A 31 0.91 -0.71 11.13
C PRO A 31 0.10 -1.99 10.97
N HIS A 32 -0.97 -1.94 10.16
CA HIS A 32 -1.86 -3.07 9.90
C HIS A 32 -1.37 -4.01 8.80
N LEU A 33 -0.19 -3.75 8.22
CA LEU A 33 0.44 -4.56 7.19
C LEU A 33 1.62 -5.35 7.78
N PRO A 34 1.39 -6.57 8.30
CA PRO A 34 2.46 -7.42 8.83
C PRO A 34 3.40 -7.95 7.73
N CYS A 35 2.96 -8.02 6.47
CA CYS A 35 3.81 -8.41 5.35
C CYS A 35 4.94 -7.42 5.00
N LEU A 36 4.90 -6.18 5.51
CA LEU A 36 5.96 -5.19 5.30
C LEU A 36 7.09 -5.36 6.32
N THR A 37 8.32 -5.43 5.82
CA THR A 37 9.50 -5.44 6.70
C THR A 37 9.70 -4.07 7.34
N GLN A 38 10.46 -4.03 8.44
CA GLN A 38 10.79 -2.76 9.10
C GLN A 38 11.48 -1.77 8.15
N SER A 39 12.40 -2.26 7.31
CA SER A 39 13.08 -1.44 6.30
C SER A 39 12.11 -0.89 5.26
N ASP A 40 11.14 -1.70 4.80
CA ASP A 40 10.11 -1.23 3.85
C ASP A 40 9.28 -0.10 4.49
N LYS A 41 8.92 -0.23 5.77
CA LYS A 41 8.16 0.77 6.52
C LYS A 41 8.92 2.10 6.64
N GLU A 42 10.20 2.04 6.97
CA GLU A 42 11.06 3.22 7.08
C GLU A 42 11.24 3.91 5.72
N GLU A 43 11.44 3.15 4.64
CA GLU A 43 11.56 3.71 3.29
C GLU A 43 10.27 4.42 2.84
N ILE A 44 9.12 3.80 3.09
CA ILE A 44 7.80 4.38 2.80
C ILE A 44 7.57 5.66 3.60
N GLU A 45 7.94 5.67 4.88
CA GLU A 45 7.80 6.84 5.74
C GLU A 45 8.72 7.99 5.30
N ALA A 46 9.98 7.69 4.98
CA ALA A 46 10.91 8.67 4.42
C ALA A 46 10.38 9.24 3.09
N LYS A 47 9.84 8.38 2.22
CA LYS A 47 9.25 8.80 0.95
C LYS A 47 8.04 9.72 1.14
N ARG A 48 7.23 9.45 2.17
CA ARG A 48 6.08 10.29 2.53
C ARG A 48 6.51 11.68 2.97
N GLU A 49 7.58 11.77 3.76
CA GLU A 49 8.10 13.06 4.23
C GLU A 49 8.72 13.88 3.10
N GLN A 50 9.43 13.21 2.18
CA GLN A 50 10.08 13.87 1.05
C GLN A 50 9.10 14.28 -0.07
N ALA A 51 8.14 13.40 -0.39
CA ALA A 51 7.36 13.49 -1.63
C ALA A 51 5.83 13.41 -1.42
N GLY A 52 5.36 13.35 -0.17
CA GLY A 52 3.95 13.35 0.19
C GLY A 52 3.26 11.97 0.14
N ASN A 53 1.99 11.95 0.57
CA ASN A 53 1.20 10.72 0.74
C ASN A 53 1.00 9.94 -0.56
N TYR A 54 0.84 10.63 -1.70
CA TYR A 54 0.62 9.99 -2.99
C TYR A 54 1.80 9.11 -3.41
N ASN A 55 3.01 9.67 -3.38
CA ASN A 55 4.23 8.96 -3.75
C ASN A 55 4.56 7.83 -2.77
N ALA A 56 4.32 8.04 -1.48
CA ALA A 56 4.47 7.00 -0.48
C ALA A 56 3.47 5.84 -0.66
N MET A 57 2.22 6.14 -1.04
CA MET A 57 1.22 5.10 -1.30
C MET A 57 1.58 4.26 -2.53
N GLN A 58 2.14 4.88 -3.58
CA GLN A 58 2.64 4.14 -4.73
C GLN A 58 3.75 3.17 -4.32
N LEU A 59 4.72 3.66 -3.52
CA LEU A 59 5.82 2.83 -3.02
C LEU A 59 5.30 1.69 -2.13
N LEU A 60 4.34 1.98 -1.24
CA LEU A 60 3.71 0.98 -0.38
C LEU A 60 3.08 -0.14 -1.21
N VAL A 61 2.28 0.20 -2.22
CA VAL A 61 1.61 -0.78 -3.08
C VAL A 61 2.64 -1.58 -3.91
N ASP A 62 3.72 -0.95 -4.37
CA ASP A 62 4.80 -1.65 -5.07
C ASP A 62 5.54 -2.63 -4.17
N CYS A 63 5.77 -2.29 -2.89
CA CYS A 63 6.33 -3.22 -1.89
C CYS A 63 5.37 -4.38 -1.61
N LEU A 64 4.08 -4.10 -1.44
CA LEU A 64 3.05 -5.12 -1.20
C LEU A 64 2.99 -6.15 -2.32
N LYS A 65 3.01 -5.71 -3.59
CA LYS A 65 2.92 -6.60 -4.76
C LYS A 65 4.04 -7.62 -4.86
N ARG A 66 5.18 -7.39 -4.20
CA ARG A 66 6.33 -8.30 -4.16
C ARG A 66 6.18 -9.40 -3.10
N ARG A 67 5.19 -9.30 -2.21
CA ARG A 67 4.93 -10.27 -1.13
C ARG A 67 3.77 -11.19 -1.49
N GLU A 68 3.72 -12.37 -0.86
CA GLU A 68 2.57 -13.26 -0.95
C GLU A 68 1.42 -12.75 -0.07
N ASN A 69 0.17 -13.07 -0.41
CA ASN A 69 -1.06 -12.72 0.31
C ASN A 69 -1.32 -11.22 0.61
N TRP A 70 -0.53 -10.31 0.01
CA TRP A 70 -0.65 -8.87 0.25
C TRP A 70 -2.05 -8.31 0.01
N SER A 71 -2.82 -8.88 -0.94
CA SER A 71 -4.16 -8.40 -1.27
C SER A 71 -5.15 -8.61 -0.13
N GLU A 72 -5.07 -9.73 0.59
CA GLU A 72 -5.95 -10.03 1.72
C GLU A 72 -5.58 -9.16 2.93
N GLU A 73 -4.28 -9.07 3.23
CA GLU A 73 -3.78 -8.20 4.30
C GLU A 73 -4.13 -6.74 4.05
N PHE A 74 -4.00 -6.26 2.81
CA PHE A 74 -4.35 -4.90 2.45
C PHE A 74 -5.84 -4.61 2.62
N ILE A 75 -6.72 -5.53 2.22
CA ILE A 75 -8.17 -5.39 2.44
C ILE A 75 -8.50 -5.41 3.94
N SER A 76 -7.83 -6.26 4.70
CA SER A 76 -7.98 -6.31 6.16
C SER A 76 -7.56 -5.00 6.82
N ALA A 77 -6.41 -4.46 6.41
CA ALA A 77 -5.86 -3.19 6.89
C ALA A 77 -6.75 -1.99 6.56
N LEU A 78 -7.54 -2.05 5.47
CA LEU A 78 -8.52 -1.02 5.13
C LEU A 78 -9.81 -1.09 5.96
N ARG A 79 -10.05 -2.21 6.63
CA ARG A 79 -11.24 -2.44 7.46
C ARG A 79 -10.96 -2.20 8.96
N ALA A 80 -9.69 -2.26 9.36
CA ALA A 80 -9.23 -1.89 10.70
C ALA A 80 -9.38 -0.39 10.96
#